data_AF-A0A017TF23-F1
#
_entry.id   AF-A0A017TF23-F1
#
_cell.length_a   1.000
_cell.length_b   1.000
_cell.length_c   1.000
_cell.angle_alpha   90.00
_cell.angle_beta   90.00
_cell.angle_gamma   90.00
#
_symmetry.space_group_name_H-M   'P 1'
#
loop_
_entity.id
_entity.type
_entity.pdbx_description
1 polymer ?
#
loop_
_entity_poly.entity_id
_entity_poly.type
_entity_poly.pdbx_seq_one_letter_code
_entity_poly.pdbx_strand_id
1 'polypeptide(L)'
;MTRSILSGLLGLLSVAIVGSLPLACQSGGVGDPCTPEDEYDPGFAGFKVTEENIESRSFQCQTRICLVNHFQGRSSCPLGQTARIACNPEGASTCAEGETCTEAATSAPVCNVNGDCASGNCDTALGVCTCSEAAHCPGAGADPTWFCPTPAEGEPRVCKSFVCFNPTTGCQSAEGTDNEGKACCVPGTNTPVASPVCGQCEKRNAENAVYCSCRCGAAEGTNNPEDENFNFCECPDGFSCEEIRADVGLGDPLISGKYCVKLDTLYNSSDAQGSCGAVTGNSDNTQGCVSGVSE
;
A
#
# COMPACT_ATOMS: atom_id res chain seq x y z
N MET A 1 -43.33 17.68 -51.43
CA MET A 1 -41.99 17.20 -51.86
C MET A 1 -40.94 17.66 -50.84
N THR A 2 -40.92 17.13 -49.61
CA THR A 2 -40.00 17.63 -48.55
C THR A 2 -39.80 16.63 -47.39
N ARG A 3 -39.68 15.31 -47.65
CA ARG A 3 -39.58 14.32 -46.55
C ARG A 3 -38.48 13.24 -46.64
N SER A 4 -37.63 13.22 -47.67
CA SER A 4 -36.67 12.10 -47.86
C SER A 4 -35.19 12.41 -47.63
N ILE A 5 -34.81 13.64 -47.23
CA ILE A 5 -33.38 14.03 -47.17
C ILE A 5 -32.81 13.96 -45.73
N LEU A 6 -33.64 13.93 -44.68
CA LEU A 6 -33.14 13.99 -43.29
C LEU A 6 -32.61 12.66 -42.72
N SER A 7 -32.93 11.50 -43.29
CA SER A 7 -32.52 10.20 -42.72
C SER A 7 -31.11 9.75 -43.12
N GLY A 8 -30.49 10.35 -44.14
CA GLY A 8 -29.15 9.98 -44.59
C GLY A 8 -28.02 10.60 -43.76
N LEU A 9 -28.25 11.77 -43.15
CA LEU A 9 -27.19 12.50 -42.43
C LEU A 9 -26.95 11.99 -41.00
N LEU A 10 -27.94 11.31 -40.39
CA LEU A 10 -27.83 10.78 -39.04
C LEU A 10 -27.01 9.47 -38.95
N GLY A 11 -26.86 8.72 -40.04
CA GLY A 11 -26.08 7.47 -40.06
C GLY A 11 -24.57 7.68 -40.12
N LEU A 12 -24.10 8.79 -40.70
CA LEU A 12 -22.67 9.11 -40.82
C LEU A 12 -22.09 9.78 -39.57
N LEU A 13 -22.93 10.38 -38.71
CA LEU A 13 -22.47 10.94 -37.44
C LEU A 13 -22.21 9.88 -36.36
N SER A 14 -22.85 8.70 -36.45
CA SER A 14 -22.75 7.64 -35.45
C SER A 14 -21.44 6.83 -35.47
N VAL A 15 -20.66 6.88 -36.56
CA VAL A 15 -19.39 6.12 -36.66
C VAL A 15 -18.18 6.96 -36.24
N ALA A 16 -18.30 8.29 -36.17
CA ALA A 16 -17.20 9.19 -35.82
C ALA A 16 -16.94 9.32 -34.30
N ILE A 17 -17.85 8.86 -33.43
CA ILE A 17 -17.77 9.10 -31.98
C ILE A 17 -17.11 7.93 -31.20
N VAL A 18 -16.99 6.75 -31.81
CA VAL A 18 -16.41 5.57 -31.14
C VAL A 18 -14.86 5.53 -31.24
N GLY A 19 -14.25 6.38 -32.08
CA GLY A 19 -12.79 6.39 -32.31
C GLY A 19 -11.97 7.25 -31.34
N SER A 20 -12.59 7.96 -30.39
CA SER A 20 -11.92 8.95 -29.54
C SER A 20 -11.93 8.61 -28.04
N LEU A 21 -12.10 7.34 -27.68
CA LEU A 21 -11.89 6.87 -26.31
C LEU A 21 -10.55 6.12 -26.21
N PRO A 22 -9.41 6.81 -26.02
CA PRO A 22 -8.21 6.17 -25.53
C PRO A 22 -8.40 5.84 -24.05
N LEU A 23 -9.24 4.84 -23.76
CA LEU A 23 -9.20 4.10 -22.51
C LEU A 23 -8.39 2.81 -22.72
N ALA A 24 -7.30 2.92 -23.48
CA ALA A 24 -6.24 1.93 -23.34
C ALA A 24 -5.72 2.11 -21.91
N CYS A 25 -5.85 1.08 -21.06
CA CYS A 25 -5.11 1.01 -19.81
C CYS A 25 -3.69 1.46 -20.13
N GLN A 26 -3.24 2.58 -19.54
CA GLN A 26 -1.88 3.05 -19.74
C GLN A 26 -0.97 1.87 -19.48
N SER A 27 -0.16 1.54 -20.48
CA SER A 27 0.81 0.46 -20.41
C SER A 27 1.73 0.81 -19.24
N GLY A 28 1.63 0.08 -18.12
CA GLY A 28 2.36 0.29 -16.85
C GLY A 28 3.87 0.21 -17.01
N GLY A 29 4.45 1.16 -17.74
CA GLY A 29 5.84 1.21 -18.14
C GLY A 29 6.74 1.60 -16.98
N VAL A 30 8.05 1.59 -17.23
CA VAL A 30 9.01 2.09 -16.25
C VAL A 30 8.72 3.57 -15.98
N GLY A 31 8.53 3.91 -14.71
CA GLY A 31 8.18 5.25 -14.21
C GLY A 31 6.72 5.46 -13.84
N ASP A 32 5.81 4.57 -14.23
CA ASP A 32 4.40 4.69 -13.87
C ASP A 32 4.21 4.46 -12.37
N PRO A 33 3.29 5.19 -11.70
CA PRO A 33 3.03 4.98 -10.29
C PRO A 33 2.49 3.57 -10.03
N CYS A 34 2.92 2.97 -8.92
CA CYS A 34 2.40 1.68 -8.45
C CYS A 34 2.11 1.75 -6.96
N THR A 35 1.15 0.94 -6.51
CA THR A 35 0.84 0.74 -5.09
C THR A 35 1.43 -0.60 -4.64
N PRO A 36 2.40 -0.63 -3.71
CA PRO A 36 2.97 -1.87 -3.21
C PRO A 36 1.92 -2.80 -2.58
N GLU A 37 2.07 -4.11 -2.77
CA GLU A 37 1.15 -5.14 -2.24
C GLU A 37 0.99 -5.05 -0.70
N ASP A 38 2.04 -4.66 0.02
CA ASP A 38 2.01 -4.48 1.47
C ASP A 38 0.96 -3.45 1.91
N GLU A 39 0.62 -2.46 1.07
CA GLU A 39 -0.42 -1.49 1.39
C GLU A 39 -1.83 -2.07 1.38
N TYR A 40 -2.04 -3.26 0.81
CA TYR A 40 -3.32 -3.95 0.89
C TYR A 40 -3.55 -4.65 2.24
N ASP A 41 -2.51 -4.76 3.07
CA ASP A 41 -2.66 -5.15 4.47
C ASP A 41 -3.09 -3.92 5.30
N PRO A 42 -4.29 -3.93 5.93
CA PRO A 42 -4.75 -2.84 6.79
C PRO A 42 -3.88 -2.61 8.04
N GLY A 43 -3.04 -3.58 8.42
CA GLY A 43 -2.07 -3.44 9.51
C GLY A 43 -0.79 -2.71 9.11
N PHE A 44 -0.53 -2.53 7.81
CA PHE A 44 0.72 -1.96 7.31
C PHE A 44 0.80 -0.45 7.58
N ALA A 45 1.76 -0.08 8.45
CA ALA A 45 1.99 1.30 8.87
C ALA A 45 2.75 2.15 7.83
N GLY A 46 3.26 1.53 6.76
CA GLY A 46 4.09 2.17 5.74
C GLY A 46 5.57 1.79 5.81
N PHE A 47 6.30 2.14 4.75
CA PHE A 47 7.73 1.92 4.59
C PHE A 47 8.56 2.92 5.41
N LYS A 48 9.85 2.59 5.58
CA LYS A 48 10.85 3.47 6.19
C LYS A 48 11.71 4.12 5.12
N VAL A 49 12.14 5.36 5.34
CA VAL A 49 13.02 6.05 4.38
C VAL A 49 14.34 5.32 4.12
N THR A 50 14.81 4.50 5.06
CA THR A 50 16.02 3.67 4.90
C THR A 50 15.76 2.33 4.23
N GLU A 51 14.51 2.00 3.91
CA GLU A 51 14.09 0.72 3.37
C GLU A 51 14.00 0.75 1.85
N GLU A 52 14.35 -0.37 1.26
CA GLU A 52 14.17 -0.68 -0.16
C GLU A 52 13.31 -1.93 -0.25
N ASN A 53 12.19 -1.84 -0.96
CA ASN A 53 11.34 -2.98 -1.25
C ASN A 53 11.20 -3.15 -2.76
N ILE A 54 11.38 -4.39 -3.23
CA ILE A 54 11.32 -4.74 -4.64
C ILE A 54 10.25 -5.82 -4.79
N GLU A 55 9.08 -5.41 -5.26
CA GLU A 55 7.98 -6.33 -5.51
C GLU A 55 8.10 -6.88 -6.93
N SER A 56 8.54 -8.13 -7.08
CA SER A 56 8.84 -8.76 -8.38
C SER A 56 7.62 -9.32 -9.12
N ARG A 57 6.40 -9.12 -8.61
CA ARG A 57 5.15 -9.67 -9.16
C ARG A 57 4.00 -8.67 -9.22
N SER A 58 4.30 -7.40 -9.35
CA SER A 58 3.28 -6.36 -9.40
C SER A 58 2.40 -6.48 -10.65
N PHE A 59 1.09 -6.47 -10.45
CA PHE A 59 0.12 -6.49 -11.55
C PHE A 59 -0.10 -5.11 -12.18
N GLN A 60 0.30 -4.05 -11.49
CA GLN A 60 0.19 -2.67 -11.97
C GLN A 60 1.30 -2.34 -12.98
N CYS A 61 2.44 -3.01 -12.86
CA CYS A 61 3.61 -2.78 -13.70
C CYS A 61 3.69 -3.83 -14.82
N GLN A 62 3.84 -3.38 -16.06
CA GLN A 62 4.09 -4.22 -17.23
C GLN A 62 5.34 -5.08 -17.05
N THR A 63 6.35 -4.51 -16.39
CA THR A 63 7.63 -5.13 -16.02
C THR A 63 7.53 -6.08 -14.83
N ARG A 64 6.37 -6.12 -14.15
CA ARG A 64 6.12 -6.83 -12.89
C ARG A 64 6.89 -6.31 -11.68
N ILE A 65 7.64 -5.22 -11.80
CA ILE A 65 8.45 -4.69 -10.71
C ILE A 65 7.84 -3.38 -10.21
N CYS A 66 7.31 -3.38 -8.99
CA CYS A 66 7.03 -2.15 -8.25
C CYS A 66 8.22 -1.90 -7.31
N LEU A 67 8.95 -0.82 -7.54
CA LEU A 67 10.13 -0.45 -6.77
C LEU A 67 9.74 0.59 -5.73
N VAL A 68 10.04 0.29 -4.47
CA VAL A 68 10.00 1.23 -3.35
C VAL A 68 11.46 1.55 -2.99
N ASN A 69 11.92 2.74 -3.33
CA ASN A 69 13.31 3.15 -3.17
C ASN A 69 13.43 4.29 -2.17
N HIS A 70 13.83 3.97 -0.93
CA HIS A 70 14.04 4.93 0.14
C HIS A 70 12.82 5.84 0.38
N PHE A 71 11.69 5.21 0.62
CA PHE A 71 10.38 5.84 0.73
C PHE A 71 9.82 5.71 2.14
N GLN A 72 9.13 6.75 2.62
CA GLN A 72 8.49 6.72 3.93
C GLN A 72 6.97 6.80 3.81
N GLY A 73 6.30 5.96 4.59
CA GLY A 73 4.84 5.96 4.68
C GLY A 73 4.19 5.06 3.64
N ARG A 74 3.02 5.48 3.16
CA ARG A 74 2.21 4.74 2.18
C ARG A 74 2.01 5.62 0.94
N SER A 75 2.17 5.04 -0.25
CA SER A 75 1.90 5.72 -1.52
C SER A 75 0.44 6.19 -1.60
N SER A 76 -0.49 5.40 -1.04
CA SER A 76 -1.91 5.75 -0.95
C SER A 76 -2.26 6.77 0.14
N CYS A 77 -1.34 7.11 1.05
CA CYS A 77 -1.59 8.04 2.15
C CYS A 77 -0.49 9.10 2.30
N PRO A 78 -0.47 10.14 1.43
CA PRO A 78 0.64 11.08 1.36
C PRO A 78 0.92 11.87 2.64
N LEU A 79 -0.12 12.29 3.37
CA LEU A 79 0.06 13.09 4.58
C LEU A 79 0.35 12.24 5.82
N GLY A 80 0.17 10.92 5.73
CA GLY A 80 0.14 10.03 6.88
C GLY A 80 -1.09 10.22 7.75
N GLN A 81 -1.09 9.59 8.92
CA GLN A 81 -2.11 9.76 9.97
C GLN A 81 -1.55 9.37 11.34
N THR A 82 -2.10 9.92 12.40
CA THR A 82 -1.89 9.41 13.76
C THR A 82 -2.70 8.13 13.99
N ALA A 83 -2.42 7.42 15.08
CA ALA A 83 -3.20 6.23 15.46
C ALA A 83 -4.69 6.61 15.59
N ARG A 84 -5.57 5.84 14.94
CA ARG A 84 -7.01 6.10 15.00
C ARG A 84 -7.58 5.67 16.35
N ILE A 85 -8.66 6.33 16.77
CA ILE A 85 -9.35 6.00 18.01
C ILE A 85 -10.03 4.65 17.83
N ALA A 86 -9.67 3.68 18.68
CA ALA A 86 -10.33 2.40 18.73
C ALA A 86 -11.77 2.54 19.25
N CYS A 87 -12.67 1.71 18.74
CA CYS A 87 -14.07 1.72 19.15
C CYS A 87 -14.61 0.29 19.23
N ASN A 88 -15.59 0.07 20.11
CA ASN A 88 -16.26 -1.22 20.22
C ASN A 88 -17.57 -1.18 19.40
N PRO A 89 -17.74 -2.03 18.36
CA PRO A 89 -18.96 -2.05 17.55
C PRO A 89 -20.19 -2.56 18.31
N GLU A 90 -20.00 -3.34 19.39
CA GLU A 90 -21.08 -3.88 20.22
C GLU A 90 -21.42 -2.96 21.42
N GLY A 91 -20.67 -1.88 21.62
CA GLY A 91 -20.79 -0.96 22.75
C GLY A 91 -21.28 0.43 22.40
N ALA A 92 -21.30 1.33 23.39
CA ALA A 92 -21.48 2.75 23.14
C ALA A 92 -20.27 3.27 22.35
N SER A 93 -20.52 3.85 21.17
CA SER A 93 -19.46 4.41 20.32
C SER A 93 -18.72 5.52 21.04
N THR A 94 -17.40 5.45 21.05
CA THR A 94 -16.48 6.50 21.50
C THR A 94 -16.14 7.50 20.38
N CYS A 95 -16.69 7.29 19.18
CA CYS A 95 -16.38 8.10 18.01
C CYS A 95 -17.02 9.48 18.07
N ALA A 96 -16.38 10.45 17.40
CA ALA A 96 -16.87 11.81 17.34
C ALA A 96 -18.15 11.92 16.48
N GLU A 97 -18.81 13.07 16.53
CA GLU A 97 -19.98 13.34 15.69
C GLU A 97 -19.64 13.18 14.20
N GLY A 98 -20.45 12.41 13.47
CA GLY A 98 -20.23 12.10 12.05
C GLY A 98 -19.27 10.93 11.78
N GLU A 99 -18.64 10.35 12.80
CA GLU A 99 -17.82 9.15 12.67
C GLU A 99 -18.61 7.88 12.99
N THR A 100 -18.24 6.78 12.32
CA THR A 100 -18.78 5.44 12.55
C THR A 100 -17.68 4.50 13.02
N CYS A 101 -18.03 3.60 13.92
CA CYS A 101 -17.13 2.53 14.33
C CYS A 101 -17.01 1.51 13.19
N THR A 102 -15.87 1.51 12.51
CA THR A 102 -15.68 0.83 11.21
C THR A 102 -14.60 -0.23 11.35
N GLU A 103 -14.82 -1.39 10.74
CA GLU A 103 -13.82 -2.46 10.72
C GLU A 103 -12.56 -1.96 10.00
N ALA A 104 -11.41 -2.10 10.66
CA ALA A 104 -10.12 -1.70 10.13
C ALA A 104 -9.32 -2.90 9.64
N ALA A 105 -9.27 -3.99 10.42
CA ALA A 105 -8.55 -5.19 10.06
C ALA A 105 -9.23 -6.47 10.58
N THR A 106 -8.97 -7.58 9.91
CA THR A 106 -9.31 -8.92 10.38
C THR A 106 -8.01 -9.71 10.60
N SER A 107 -7.92 -10.42 11.72
CA SER A 107 -6.82 -11.31 12.05
C SER A 107 -7.36 -12.74 12.18
N ALA A 108 -6.95 -13.58 11.23
CA ALA A 108 -7.24 -15.00 11.18
C ALA A 108 -5.97 -15.77 10.78
N PRO A 109 -4.96 -15.87 11.68
CA PRO A 109 -3.72 -16.59 11.38
C PRO A 109 -4.00 -18.03 10.95
N VAL A 110 -3.20 -18.57 10.04
CA VAL A 110 -3.32 -19.97 9.61
C VAL A 110 -2.91 -20.89 10.75
N CYS A 111 -3.62 -22.00 10.94
CA CYS A 111 -3.21 -23.02 11.89
C CYS A 111 -1.86 -23.63 11.49
N ASN A 112 -1.05 -24.03 12.46
CA ASN A 112 0.14 -24.80 12.14
C ASN A 112 -0.23 -26.21 11.63
N VAL A 113 0.77 -26.99 11.20
CA VAL A 113 0.57 -28.37 10.69
C VAL A 113 -0.01 -29.36 11.71
N ASN A 114 0.04 -29.03 13.01
CA ASN A 114 -0.54 -29.83 14.09
C ASN A 114 -1.97 -29.38 14.44
N GLY A 115 -2.48 -28.31 13.82
CA GLY A 115 -3.76 -27.70 14.16
C GLY A 115 -3.70 -26.80 15.40
N ASP A 116 -2.54 -26.28 15.78
CA ASP A 116 -2.42 -25.34 16.89
C ASP A 116 -2.42 -23.89 16.41
N CYS A 117 -2.86 -23.01 17.31
CA CYS A 117 -2.86 -21.56 17.17
C CYS A 117 -2.02 -20.92 18.27
N ALA A 118 -1.36 -19.80 17.96
CA ALA A 118 -0.66 -19.01 18.98
C ALA A 118 -1.62 -18.45 20.04
N SER A 119 -2.84 -18.12 19.61
CA SER A 119 -3.97 -17.76 20.46
C SER A 119 -5.28 -18.23 19.81
N GLY A 120 -6.28 -18.55 20.62
CA GLY A 120 -7.58 -19.02 20.12
C GLY A 120 -7.63 -20.50 19.78
N ASN A 121 -8.61 -20.88 18.96
CA ASN A 121 -8.90 -22.26 18.58
C ASN A 121 -8.74 -22.44 17.08
N CYS A 122 -8.04 -23.47 16.64
CA CYS A 122 -7.96 -23.78 15.21
C CYS A 122 -9.28 -24.34 14.69
N ASP A 123 -9.84 -23.72 13.66
CA ASP A 123 -10.83 -24.34 12.79
C ASP A 123 -10.10 -25.15 11.72
N THR A 124 -10.03 -26.46 11.91
CA THR A 124 -9.30 -27.35 10.99
C THR A 124 -9.98 -27.53 9.63
N ALA A 125 -11.28 -27.21 9.51
CA ALA A 125 -11.97 -27.25 8.24
C ALA A 125 -11.57 -26.06 7.34
N LEU A 126 -11.35 -24.90 7.96
CA LEU A 126 -10.93 -23.68 7.28
C LEU A 126 -9.42 -23.46 7.31
N GLY A 127 -8.70 -24.15 8.20
CA GLY A 127 -7.25 -24.00 8.41
C GLY A 127 -6.87 -22.68 9.07
N VAL A 128 -7.78 -22.02 9.79
CA VAL A 128 -7.54 -20.70 10.41
C VAL A 128 -7.85 -20.69 11.90
N CYS A 129 -7.16 -19.81 12.62
CA CYS A 129 -7.36 -19.56 14.04
C CYS A 129 -8.57 -18.66 14.26
N THR A 130 -9.49 -19.16 15.08
CA THR A 130 -10.73 -18.49 15.50
C THR A 130 -10.63 -18.04 16.94
N CYS A 131 -11.43 -17.03 17.30
CA CYS A 131 -11.54 -16.53 18.65
C CYS A 131 -12.88 -16.94 19.27
N SER A 132 -12.91 -17.10 20.60
CA SER A 132 -14.15 -17.34 21.36
C SER A 132 -14.38 -16.26 22.42
N GLU A 133 -13.32 -15.53 22.77
CA GLU A 133 -13.29 -14.43 23.72
C GLU A 133 -12.21 -13.42 23.32
N ALA A 134 -12.27 -12.21 23.89
CA ALA A 134 -11.34 -11.14 23.56
C ALA A 134 -9.88 -11.49 23.89
N ALA A 135 -9.63 -12.35 24.89
CA ALA A 135 -8.30 -12.80 25.28
C ALA A 135 -7.56 -13.56 24.16
N HIS A 136 -8.28 -14.07 23.16
CA HIS A 136 -7.70 -14.76 22.01
C HIS A 136 -7.20 -13.79 20.93
N CYS A 137 -7.51 -12.51 21.02
CA CYS A 137 -7.16 -11.52 20.00
C CYS A 137 -5.83 -10.81 20.29
N PRO A 138 -5.15 -10.31 19.24
CA PRO A 138 -3.89 -9.59 19.39
C PRO A 138 -4.01 -8.43 20.39
N GLY A 139 -3.03 -8.30 21.29
CA GLY A 139 -2.98 -7.17 22.23
C GLY A 139 -4.01 -7.22 23.37
N ALA A 140 -4.70 -8.34 23.58
CA ALA A 140 -5.67 -8.50 24.65
C ALA A 140 -5.11 -8.05 26.02
N GLY A 141 -5.77 -7.06 26.63
CA GLY A 141 -5.43 -6.51 27.95
C GLY A 141 -4.50 -5.28 27.94
N ALA A 142 -3.82 -4.98 26.83
CA ALA A 142 -2.94 -3.81 26.71
C ALA A 142 -3.52 -2.72 25.80
N ASP A 143 -4.26 -3.08 24.76
CA ASP A 143 -4.85 -2.14 23.82
C ASP A 143 -6.17 -2.72 23.26
N PRO A 144 -7.36 -2.14 23.55
CA PRO A 144 -8.65 -2.71 23.19
C PRO A 144 -9.03 -2.47 21.72
N THR A 145 -8.07 -2.47 20.80
CA THR A 145 -8.35 -2.29 19.36
C THR A 145 -8.91 -3.54 18.71
N TRP A 146 -8.62 -4.72 19.26
CA TRP A 146 -9.07 -5.99 18.72
C TRP A 146 -10.18 -6.62 19.54
N PHE A 147 -11.20 -7.08 18.83
CA PHE A 147 -12.41 -7.67 19.39
C PHE A 147 -12.64 -9.05 18.80
N CYS A 148 -13.36 -9.88 19.56
CA CYS A 148 -13.87 -11.17 19.08
C CYS A 148 -15.39 -11.08 18.91
N PRO A 149 -15.88 -10.39 17.87
CA PRO A 149 -17.31 -10.15 17.70
C PRO A 149 -18.05 -11.47 17.48
N THR A 150 -19.36 -11.44 17.69
CA THR A 150 -20.21 -12.56 17.26
C THR A 150 -20.26 -12.61 15.73
N PRO A 151 -19.93 -13.74 15.07
CA PRO A 151 -19.91 -13.79 13.62
C PRO A 151 -21.33 -13.78 13.05
N ALA A 152 -21.46 -13.40 11.78
CA ALA A 152 -22.68 -13.67 11.03
C ALA A 152 -22.91 -15.18 10.88
N GLU A 153 -24.15 -15.59 10.60
CA GLU A 153 -24.48 -17.01 10.41
C GLU A 153 -23.65 -17.60 9.26
N GLY A 154 -22.85 -18.62 9.56
CA GLY A 154 -21.99 -19.31 8.60
C GLY A 154 -20.57 -18.74 8.44
N GLU A 155 -20.22 -17.67 9.16
CA GLU A 155 -18.85 -17.11 9.15
C GLU A 155 -18.01 -17.62 10.34
N PRO A 156 -16.69 -17.82 10.16
CA PRO A 156 -15.81 -18.12 11.26
C PRO A 156 -15.70 -16.94 12.22
N ARG A 157 -15.69 -17.22 13.52
CA ARG A 157 -15.48 -16.21 14.55
C ARG A 157 -14.00 -15.83 14.60
N VAL A 158 -13.63 -14.70 13.99
CA VAL A 158 -12.24 -14.23 13.89
C VAL A 158 -12.05 -12.90 14.61
N CYS A 159 -10.80 -12.58 14.94
CA CYS A 159 -10.50 -11.31 15.59
C CYS A 159 -10.60 -10.18 14.58
N LYS A 160 -11.26 -9.10 14.98
CA LYS A 160 -11.47 -7.91 14.15
C LYS A 160 -11.11 -6.66 14.92
N SER A 161 -10.42 -5.73 14.26
CA SER A 161 -10.16 -4.42 14.82
C SER A 161 -11.15 -3.39 14.28
N PHE A 162 -11.53 -2.44 15.13
CA PHE A 162 -12.46 -1.39 14.76
C PHE A 162 -11.93 -0.04 15.21
N VAL A 163 -12.04 0.94 14.32
CA VAL A 163 -11.64 2.32 14.60
C VAL A 163 -12.72 3.30 14.16
N CYS A 164 -12.73 4.46 14.80
CA CYS A 164 -13.57 5.56 14.36
C CYS A 164 -13.12 6.03 12.98
N PHE A 165 -14.08 6.23 12.07
CA PHE A 165 -13.84 6.66 10.70
C PHE A 165 -14.98 7.57 10.24
N ASN A 166 -14.66 8.68 9.56
CA ASN A 166 -15.66 9.56 8.98
C ASN A 166 -15.86 9.21 7.50
N PRO A 167 -16.96 8.55 7.12
CA PRO A 167 -17.21 8.19 5.72
C PRO A 167 -17.46 9.40 4.82
N THR A 168 -17.74 10.58 5.38
CA THR A 168 -17.98 11.82 4.63
C THR A 168 -16.68 12.46 4.17
N THR A 169 -15.64 12.50 5.03
CA THR A 169 -14.31 13.01 4.62
C THR A 169 -13.54 11.97 3.83
N GLY A 170 -13.71 10.69 4.15
CA GLY A 170 -13.20 9.57 3.37
C GLY A 170 -11.69 9.37 3.50
N CYS A 171 -11.10 8.80 2.45
CA CYS A 171 -9.72 8.35 2.40
C CYS A 171 -8.81 9.32 1.65
N GLN A 172 -7.55 9.41 2.06
CA GLN A 172 -6.49 10.04 1.27
C GLN A 172 -6.28 9.29 -0.05
N SER A 173 -5.70 9.98 -1.03
CA SER A 173 -5.33 9.39 -2.33
C SER A 173 -3.98 9.92 -2.79
N ALA A 174 -3.25 9.10 -3.55
CA ALA A 174 -1.92 9.43 -4.07
C ALA A 174 -1.91 10.72 -4.90
N GLU A 175 -2.91 10.89 -5.77
CA GLU A 175 -3.04 12.03 -6.69
C GLU A 175 -3.92 13.17 -6.14
N GLY A 176 -4.44 13.03 -4.92
CA GLY A 176 -5.40 13.96 -4.35
C GLY A 176 -4.73 15.22 -3.81
N THR A 177 -5.21 16.40 -4.23
CA THR A 177 -4.79 17.68 -3.64
C THR A 177 -5.52 18.01 -2.34
N ASP A 178 -6.60 17.29 -2.04
CA ASP A 178 -7.46 17.47 -0.86
C ASP A 178 -7.33 16.26 0.06
N ASN A 179 -6.17 16.10 0.70
CA ASN A 179 -5.92 15.00 1.64
C ASN A 179 -6.08 15.42 3.11
N GLU A 180 -6.29 16.71 3.38
CA GLU A 180 -6.40 17.25 4.72
C GLU A 180 -7.63 16.69 5.46
N GLY A 181 -7.44 16.18 6.68
CA GLY A 181 -8.52 15.60 7.49
C GLY A 181 -9.06 14.25 7.02
N LYS A 182 -8.48 13.65 5.96
CA LYS A 182 -8.86 12.31 5.47
C LYS A 182 -8.01 11.21 6.11
N ALA A 183 -8.58 10.02 6.23
CA ALA A 183 -7.89 8.87 6.81
C ALA A 183 -7.01 8.15 5.78
N CYS A 184 -5.99 7.44 6.24
CA CYS A 184 -5.34 6.40 5.44
C CYS A 184 -6.27 5.19 5.34
N CYS A 185 -6.43 4.65 4.14
CA CYS A 185 -7.24 3.47 3.90
C CYS A 185 -6.48 2.41 3.09
N VAL A 186 -6.99 1.18 3.08
CA VAL A 186 -6.55 0.15 2.14
C VAL A 186 -6.87 0.60 0.71
N PRO A 187 -5.90 0.56 -0.23
CA PRO A 187 -6.08 1.06 -1.59
C PRO A 187 -7.32 0.49 -2.28
N GLY A 188 -8.08 1.35 -2.96
CA GLY A 188 -9.31 0.95 -3.66
C GLY A 188 -10.51 0.65 -2.76
N THR A 189 -10.41 0.87 -1.45
CA THR A 189 -11.48 0.62 -0.47
C THR A 189 -11.71 1.83 0.45
N ASN A 190 -12.75 1.76 1.30
CA ASN A 190 -12.96 2.68 2.42
C ASN A 190 -12.56 2.06 3.77
N THR A 191 -11.79 0.97 3.77
CA THR A 191 -11.34 0.31 5.00
C THR A 191 -10.21 1.12 5.63
N PRO A 192 -10.41 1.74 6.81
CA PRO A 192 -9.39 2.57 7.44
C PRO A 192 -8.22 1.73 7.96
N VAL A 193 -7.00 2.27 7.86
CA VAL A 193 -5.83 1.73 8.56
C VAL A 193 -5.93 2.14 10.03
N ALA A 194 -5.77 1.19 10.95
CA ALA A 194 -5.82 1.49 12.39
C ALA A 194 -4.51 2.08 12.91
N SER A 195 -3.39 1.56 12.40
CA SER A 195 -2.04 1.94 12.79
C SER A 195 -1.74 3.41 12.45
N PRO A 196 -0.84 4.07 13.20
CA PRO A 196 -0.29 5.35 12.77
C PRO A 196 0.52 5.14 11.48
N VAL A 197 0.40 6.06 10.53
CA VAL A 197 1.12 6.04 9.25
C VAL A 197 1.94 7.30 9.14
N CYS A 198 3.23 7.15 8.86
CA CYS A 198 4.12 8.30 8.69
C CYS A 198 3.80 8.99 7.37
N GLY A 199 3.87 10.32 7.35
CA GLY A 199 3.70 11.07 6.11
C GLY A 199 4.91 10.94 5.20
N GLN A 200 4.68 11.14 3.90
CA GLN A 200 5.73 11.08 2.89
C GLN A 200 6.68 12.27 3.03
N CYS A 201 7.96 12.06 2.70
CA CYS A 201 8.96 13.11 2.66
C CYS A 201 8.82 13.93 1.37
N GLU A 202 8.87 15.27 1.44
CA GLU A 202 8.57 16.14 0.29
C GLU A 202 9.44 15.83 -0.93
N LYS A 203 10.75 15.64 -0.72
CA LYS A 203 11.71 15.29 -1.78
C LYS A 203 11.70 13.81 -2.18
N ARG A 204 11.04 12.97 -1.39
CA ARG A 204 11.02 11.50 -1.48
C ARG A 204 9.57 10.99 -1.39
N ASN A 205 8.67 11.68 -2.09
CA ASN A 205 7.27 11.31 -2.19
C ASN A 205 7.11 10.08 -3.11
N ALA A 206 5.89 9.53 -3.16
CA ALA A 206 5.60 8.33 -3.93
C ALA A 206 5.95 8.50 -5.42
N GLU A 207 5.64 9.64 -6.03
CA GLU A 207 5.95 9.93 -7.44
C GLU A 207 7.46 9.78 -7.78
N ASN A 208 8.33 10.05 -6.81
CA ASN A 208 9.78 10.00 -7.01
C ASN A 208 10.43 8.74 -6.45
N ALA A 209 9.73 7.95 -5.63
CA ALA A 209 10.31 6.84 -4.86
C ALA A 209 9.55 5.52 -4.98
N VAL A 210 8.31 5.53 -5.49
CA VAL A 210 7.44 4.36 -5.63
C VAL A 210 6.85 4.33 -7.04
N TYR A 211 7.44 3.50 -7.90
CA TYR A 211 7.03 3.42 -9.30
C TYR A 211 7.40 2.06 -9.91
N CYS A 212 6.76 1.77 -11.03
CA CYS A 212 7.11 0.65 -11.87
C CYS A 212 8.55 0.80 -12.35
N SER A 213 9.40 -0.16 -12.00
CA SER A 213 10.79 -0.18 -12.44
C SER A 213 11.03 -1.41 -13.30
N CYS A 214 12.27 -1.64 -13.69
CA CYS A 214 12.67 -2.83 -14.39
C CYS A 214 14.11 -3.17 -14.02
N ARG A 215 14.43 -4.46 -13.97
CA ARG A 215 15.79 -4.92 -13.72
C ARG A 215 16.63 -4.66 -14.96
N CYS A 216 17.73 -3.96 -14.80
CA CYS A 216 18.61 -3.54 -15.90
C CYS A 216 20.03 -4.12 -15.80
N GLY A 217 20.34 -4.83 -14.71
CA GLY A 217 21.59 -5.55 -14.57
C GLY A 217 21.65 -6.45 -13.34
N ALA A 218 22.63 -7.34 -13.31
CA ALA A 218 22.97 -8.11 -12.12
C ALA A 218 23.63 -7.21 -11.05
N ALA A 219 23.62 -7.67 -9.79
CA ALA A 219 24.32 -6.96 -8.71
C ALA A 219 25.83 -6.97 -8.97
N GLU A 220 26.54 -5.97 -8.43
CA GLU A 220 27.99 -5.92 -8.58
C GLU A 220 28.66 -6.99 -7.72
N GLY A 221 29.73 -7.59 -8.24
CA GLY A 221 30.51 -8.58 -7.50
C GLY A 221 29.81 -9.92 -7.25
N THR A 222 28.62 -10.16 -7.80
CA THR A 222 28.00 -11.49 -7.69
C THR A 222 28.78 -12.50 -8.53
N ASN A 223 28.87 -13.74 -8.05
CA ASN A 223 29.30 -14.87 -8.85
C ASN A 223 28.18 -15.41 -9.75
N ASN A 224 27.01 -14.77 -9.72
CA ASN A 224 25.90 -15.09 -10.59
C ASN A 224 26.12 -14.29 -11.89
N PRO A 225 26.56 -14.94 -12.99
CA PRO A 225 26.60 -14.25 -14.27
C PRO A 225 25.22 -13.69 -14.57
N GLU A 226 25.14 -12.65 -15.42
CA GLU A 226 23.89 -12.28 -16.07
C GLU A 226 23.26 -13.58 -16.59
N ASP A 227 22.21 -14.06 -15.91
CA ASP A 227 21.55 -15.28 -16.31
C ASP A 227 21.05 -15.00 -17.72
N GLU A 228 21.58 -15.72 -18.72
CA GLU A 228 21.24 -15.52 -20.13
C GLU A 228 19.73 -15.67 -20.38
N ASN A 229 19.01 -16.27 -19.44
CA ASN A 229 17.57 -16.43 -19.47
C ASN A 229 16.80 -15.31 -18.73
N PHE A 230 17.50 -14.36 -18.11
CA PHE A 230 16.89 -13.21 -17.44
C PHE A 230 16.80 -12.01 -18.40
N ASN A 231 15.58 -11.54 -18.62
CA ASN A 231 15.32 -10.41 -19.51
C ASN A 231 15.61 -9.10 -18.77
N PHE A 232 16.85 -8.60 -18.87
CA PHE A 232 17.17 -7.22 -18.50
C PHE A 232 16.58 -6.26 -19.54
N CYS A 233 16.14 -5.09 -19.08
CA CYS A 233 15.70 -4.02 -19.97
C CYS A 233 16.71 -2.87 -20.01
N GLU A 234 16.64 -2.10 -21.09
CA GLU A 234 17.28 -0.79 -21.16
C GLU A 234 16.39 0.23 -20.43
N CYS A 235 16.99 1.02 -19.55
CA CYS A 235 16.27 2.06 -18.85
C CYS A 235 15.87 3.18 -19.82
N PRO A 236 14.61 3.66 -19.78
CA PRO A 236 14.16 4.73 -20.66
C PRO A 236 14.76 6.08 -20.26
N ASP A 237 14.55 7.09 -21.10
CA ASP A 237 14.95 8.47 -20.81
C ASP A 237 14.44 8.94 -19.44
N GLY A 238 15.29 9.61 -18.68
CA GLY A 238 14.97 10.03 -17.31
C GLY A 238 15.26 8.97 -16.24
N PHE A 239 15.82 7.82 -16.60
CA PHE A 239 16.20 6.76 -15.67
C PHE A 239 17.67 6.34 -15.86
N SER A 240 18.31 5.91 -14.77
CA SER A 240 19.64 5.31 -14.76
C SER A 240 19.58 3.89 -14.20
N CYS A 241 20.49 3.02 -14.66
CA CYS A 241 20.61 1.66 -14.15
C CYS A 241 21.47 1.65 -12.88
N GLU A 242 20.83 1.62 -11.72
CA GLU A 242 21.48 1.78 -10.42
C GLU A 242 21.36 0.51 -9.59
N GLU A 243 22.41 0.19 -8.82
CA GLU A 243 22.35 -0.92 -7.87
C GLU A 243 21.54 -0.50 -6.64
N ILE A 244 20.39 -1.16 -6.47
CA ILE A 244 19.54 -0.97 -5.28
C ILE A 244 19.98 -1.96 -4.21
N ARG A 245 20.04 -3.24 -4.55
CA ARG A 245 20.31 -4.30 -3.57
C ARG A 245 21.54 -5.10 -3.93
N ALA A 246 22.62 -4.89 -3.17
CA ALA A 246 23.85 -5.65 -3.29
C ALA A 246 23.63 -7.14 -2.95
N ASP A 247 24.36 -8.02 -3.65
CA ASP A 247 24.40 -9.43 -3.30
C ASP A 247 25.41 -9.69 -2.18
N VAL A 248 24.90 -9.74 -0.95
CA VAL A 248 25.69 -10.06 0.24
C VAL A 248 25.66 -11.56 0.59
N GLY A 249 25.18 -12.42 -0.33
CA GLY A 249 25.01 -13.86 -0.10
C GLY A 249 23.93 -14.21 0.92
N LEU A 250 23.04 -13.26 1.24
CA LEU A 250 21.90 -13.42 2.14
C LEU A 250 20.63 -12.92 1.45
N GLY A 251 19.58 -13.73 1.45
CA GLY A 251 18.29 -13.42 0.84
C GLY A 251 18.07 -14.11 -0.51
N ASP A 252 17.05 -13.65 -1.24
CA ASP A 252 16.74 -14.17 -2.57
C ASP A 252 17.70 -13.53 -3.61
N PRO A 253 18.59 -14.31 -4.26
CA PRO A 253 19.51 -13.78 -5.25
C PRO A 253 18.80 -13.25 -6.51
N LEU A 254 17.51 -13.56 -6.70
CA LEU A 254 16.72 -13.08 -7.83
C LEU A 254 16.30 -11.61 -7.69
N ILE A 255 16.28 -11.06 -6.47
CA ILE A 255 15.92 -9.65 -6.23
C ILE A 255 17.15 -8.75 -6.06
N SER A 256 18.33 -9.29 -5.74
CA SER A 256 19.58 -8.54 -5.74
C SER A 256 19.93 -8.08 -7.17
N GLY A 257 20.29 -6.82 -7.35
CA GLY A 257 20.66 -6.32 -8.66
C GLY A 257 20.46 -4.83 -8.89
N LYS A 258 20.58 -4.48 -10.18
CA LYS A 258 20.41 -3.13 -10.68
C LYS A 258 19.02 -2.94 -11.28
N TYR A 259 18.43 -1.80 -11.00
CA TYR A 259 17.09 -1.43 -11.42
C TYR A 259 17.10 -0.03 -12.03
N CYS A 260 16.12 0.24 -12.90
CA CYS A 260 15.93 1.56 -13.46
C CYS A 260 15.40 2.51 -12.38
N VAL A 261 16.26 3.44 -11.96
CA VAL A 261 15.96 4.46 -10.96
C VAL A 261 15.81 5.81 -11.64
N LYS A 262 14.76 6.55 -11.31
CA LYS A 262 14.49 7.89 -11.85
C LYS A 262 15.68 8.82 -11.54
N LEU A 263 16.18 9.51 -12.56
CA LEU A 263 17.27 10.48 -12.42
C LEU A 263 16.90 11.57 -11.41
N ASP A 264 17.91 12.14 -10.76
CA ASP A 264 17.77 13.16 -9.71
C ASP A 264 16.95 12.72 -8.49
N THR A 265 16.66 11.42 -8.38
CA THR A 265 16.00 10.82 -7.22
C THR A 265 16.90 9.84 -6.45
N LEU A 266 18.21 9.88 -6.67
CA LEU A 266 19.13 9.10 -5.85
C LEU A 266 19.00 9.49 -4.39
N TYR A 267 18.89 8.49 -3.52
CA TYR A 267 18.77 8.72 -2.09
C TYR A 267 20.05 9.35 -1.53
N ASN A 268 19.90 10.47 -0.85
CA ASN A 268 20.92 11.03 0.00
C ASN A 268 20.47 10.88 1.45
N SER A 269 21.35 10.44 2.35
CA SER A 269 21.03 10.32 3.78
C SER A 269 20.66 11.66 4.43
N SER A 270 21.00 12.80 3.82
CA SER A 270 20.50 14.12 4.22
C SER A 270 19.04 14.39 3.82
N ASP A 271 18.50 13.67 2.83
CA ASP A 271 17.08 13.76 2.45
C ASP A 271 16.18 13.06 3.47
N ALA A 272 16.69 12.03 4.16
CA ALA A 272 16.02 11.40 5.31
C ALA A 272 15.94 12.33 6.55
N GLN A 273 16.67 13.45 6.55
CA GLN A 273 16.63 14.47 7.60
C GLN A 273 15.70 15.65 7.24
N GLY A 274 15.02 15.58 6.10
CA GLY A 274 14.06 16.59 5.64
C GLY A 274 12.70 16.54 6.36
N SER A 275 11.86 17.56 6.12
CA SER A 275 10.48 17.59 6.61
C SER A 275 9.67 16.50 5.91
N CYS A 276 9.16 15.53 6.68
CA CYS A 276 8.29 14.47 6.18
C CYS A 276 6.88 14.63 6.74
N GLY A 277 5.92 14.88 5.84
CA GLY A 277 4.47 14.99 6.04
C GLY A 277 3.97 15.74 7.28
N ALA A 278 2.66 15.62 7.53
CA ALA A 278 2.02 16.18 8.73
C ALA A 278 2.30 15.32 9.99
N VAL A 279 2.60 14.03 9.78
CA VAL A 279 3.03 13.10 10.82
C VAL A 279 4.50 12.76 10.57
N THR A 280 5.36 13.39 11.37
CA THR A 280 6.81 13.24 11.30
C THR A 280 7.23 11.92 11.99
N GLY A 281 8.10 11.13 11.37
CA GLY A 281 8.68 9.95 12.04
C GLY A 281 9.15 8.86 11.07
N ASN A 282 9.84 7.84 11.60
CA ASN A 282 10.51 6.72 10.91
C ASN A 282 11.80 7.07 10.13
N SER A 283 12.49 8.15 10.52
CA SER A 283 13.87 8.41 10.09
C SER A 283 14.87 7.43 10.72
N ASP A 284 14.51 6.77 11.83
CA ASP A 284 15.27 5.67 12.44
C ASP A 284 14.35 4.61 13.07
N ASN A 285 14.89 3.42 13.36
CA ASN A 285 14.16 2.28 13.94
C ASN A 285 13.61 2.52 15.37
N THR A 286 13.84 3.68 15.98
CA THR A 286 13.46 3.99 17.37
C THR A 286 12.29 4.96 17.48
N GLN A 287 11.95 5.67 16.40
CA GLN A 287 10.87 6.65 16.40
C GLN A 287 9.66 6.16 15.60
N GLY A 288 8.59 5.82 16.31
CA GLY A 288 7.27 5.63 15.69
C GLY A 288 6.76 6.94 15.07
N CYS A 289 5.76 6.84 14.18
CA CYS A 289 5.13 8.00 13.56
C CYS A 289 4.48 8.88 14.63
N VAL A 290 5.04 10.06 14.87
CA VAL A 290 4.54 11.01 15.87
C VAL A 290 3.96 12.23 15.17
N SER A 291 2.88 12.79 15.74
CA SER A 291 2.31 14.02 15.20
C SER A 291 3.39 15.11 15.28
N GLY A 292 3.69 15.77 14.15
CA GLY A 292 4.63 16.88 14.11
C GLY A 292 4.04 18.10 14.79
N VAL A 293 4.02 18.13 16.13
CA VAL A 293 3.73 19.35 16.87
C VAL A 293 5.05 20.11 16.95
N SER A 294 5.30 20.99 15.98
CA SER A 294 6.19 22.11 16.22
C SER A 294 5.51 23.02 17.24
N GLU A 295 6.03 23.07 18.47
CA GLU A 295 5.75 24.17 19.42
C GLU A 295 6.23 25.52 18.86
#